data_AF-A0A521L9P6-F1
#
_entry.id   AF-A0A521L9P6-F1
#
_cell.length_a   1.000
_cell.length_b   1.000
_cell.length_c   1.000
_cell.angle_alpha   90.00
_cell.angle_beta   90.00
_cell.angle_gamma   90.00
#
_symmetry.space_group_name_H-M   'P 1'
#
loop_
_entity.id
_entity.type
_entity.pdbx_description
1 polymer ?
#
loop_
_entity_poly.entity_id
_entity_poly.type
_entity_poly.pdbx_seq_one_letter_code
_entity_poly.pdbx_strand_id
1 'polypeptide(L)' 'MPKLCKFTSPGDGKPVYVNPAQVSVVYTHKGEQPDTIIAFRKDFLLGVRESLEETVAILERAAAAPAE' A
#
# COMPACT_ATOMS: atom_id res chain seq x y z
N MET A 1 -16.85 6.91 6.06
CA MET A 1 -15.43 7.37 6.06
C MET A 1 -14.60 6.45 5.15
N PRO A 2 -13.59 6.92 4.40
CA PRO A 2 -12.72 6.01 3.65
C PRO A 2 -11.97 5.10 4.63
N LYS A 3 -12.11 3.78 4.48
CA LYS A 3 -11.39 2.79 5.30
C LYS A 3 -9.91 2.84 4.92
N LEU A 4 -9.07 3.34 5.82
CA LEU A 4 -7.63 3.36 5.63
C LEU A 4 -7.07 1.94 5.83
N CYS A 5 -6.27 1.49 4.87
CA CYS A 5 -5.47 0.28 4.97
C CYS A 5 -4.22 0.56 5.79
N LYS A 6 -3.84 -0.36 6.68
CA LYS A 6 -2.63 -0.25 7.48
C LYS A 6 -1.54 -1.12 6.85
N PHE A 7 -0.39 -0.52 6.62
CA PHE A 7 0.85 -1.15 6.12
C PHE A 7 2.01 -0.86 7.07
N THR A 8 3.16 -1.45 6.76
CA THR A 8 4.37 -1.30 7.57
C THR A 8 5.46 -0.60 6.75
N SER A 9 5.99 0.50 7.27
CA SER A 9 7.15 1.19 6.69
C SER A 9 8.38 0.26 6.70
N PRO A 10 9.10 0.10 5.58
CA PRO A 10 10.25 -0.80 5.50
C PRO A 10 11.45 -0.28 6.30
N GLY A 11 11.63 1.05 6.41
CA GLY A 11 12.80 1.64 7.05
C GLY A 11 12.76 1.63 8.58
N ASP A 12 11.58 1.87 9.19
CA ASP A 12 11.44 2.03 10.64
C ASP A 12 10.38 1.13 11.28
N GLY A 13 9.70 0.28 10.50
CA GLY A 13 8.68 -0.64 10.98
C GLY A 13 7.41 0.04 11.48
N LYS A 14 7.26 1.35 11.31
CA LYS A 14 6.09 2.09 11.79
C LYS A 14 4.87 1.83 10.92
N PRO A 15 3.66 1.93 11.50
CA PRO A 15 2.44 1.79 10.72
C PRO A 15 2.26 2.98 9.77
N VAL A 16 1.91 2.69 8.53
CA VAL A 16 1.52 3.69 7.52
C VAL A 16 0.09 3.42 7.10
N TYR A 17 -0.72 4.48 6.99
CA TYR A 17 -2.12 4.37 6.64
C TYR A 17 -2.38 4.90 5.23
N VAL A 18 -3.00 4.07 4.41
CA VAL A 18 -3.19 4.30 2.98
C VAL A 18 -4.67 4.30 2.65
N ASN A 19 -5.12 5.31 1.92
CA ASN A 19 -6.47 5.31 1.36
C ASN A 19 -6.47 4.50 0.05
N PRO A 20 -7.14 3.33 -0.02
CA PRO A 20 -7.15 2.49 -1.22
C PRO A 20 -7.72 3.22 -2.44
N ALA A 21 -8.63 4.17 -2.25
CA ALA A 21 -9.22 4.94 -3.35
C ALA A 21 -8.23 5.91 -4.04
N GLN A 22 -7.05 6.14 -3.44
CA GLN A 22 -6.01 7.01 -4.01
C GLN A 22 -4.85 6.21 -4.62
N VAL A 23 -4.83 4.89 -4.43
CA VAL A 23 -3.80 4.02 -5.00
C VAL A 23 -4.01 3.92 -6.51
N SER A 24 -2.91 4.06 -7.26
CA SER A 24 -2.93 3.98 -8.73
C SER A 24 -2.29 2.69 -9.24
N VAL A 25 -1.16 2.29 -8.67
CA VAL A 25 -0.47 1.04 -9.02
C VAL A 25 0.33 0.51 -7.84
N VAL A 26 0.48 -0.81 -7.75
CA VAL A 26 1.37 -1.49 -6.81
C VAL A 26 2.38 -2.31 -7.60
N TYR A 27 3.67 -2.20 -7.29
CA TYR A 27 4.72 -2.94 -7.99
C TYR A 27 5.92 -3.20 -7.07
N THR A 28 6.73 -4.20 -7.42
CA THR A 28 8.01 -4.45 -6.75
C THR A 28 9.11 -3.61 -7.36
N HIS A 29 9.88 -2.88 -6.54
CA HIS A 29 11.09 -2.21 -7.00
C HIS A 29 12.29 -3.14 -6.87
N LYS A 30 13.15 -3.21 -7.89
CA LYS A 30 14.41 -3.96 -7.82
C LYS A 30 15.46 -3.10 -7.11
N GLY A 31 15.57 -3.26 -5.78
CA GLY A 31 16.57 -2.63 -4.92
C GLY A 31 17.23 -3.63 -3.98
N GLU A 32 18.11 -3.13 -3.09
CA GLU A 32 18.84 -3.93 -2.10
C GLU A 32 17.92 -4.62 -1.08
N GLN A 33 16.74 -4.04 -0.84
CA GLN A 33 15.58 -4.71 -0.25
C GLN A 33 14.45 -4.69 -1.28
N PRO A 34 13.73 -5.81 -1.50
CA PRO A 34 12.59 -5.85 -2.40
C PRO A 34 11.41 -5.11 -1.74
N ASP A 35 11.44 -3.78 -1.79
CA ASP A 35 10.34 -2.96 -1.31
C ASP A 35 9.17 -3.05 -2.29
N THR A 36 8.00 -3.40 -1.77
CA THR A 36 6.74 -3.22 -2.50
C THR A 36 6.41 -1.73 -2.49
N ILE A 37 6.17 -1.16 -3.66
CA ILE A 37 5.84 0.26 -3.82
C ILE A 37 4.36 0.41 -4.12
N ILE A 38 3.69 1.23 -3.31
CA ILE A 38 2.35 1.75 -3.57
C ILE A 38 2.53 3.15 -4.18
N ALA A 39 2.13 3.31 -5.43
CA ALA A 39 2.18 4.60 -6.12
C ALA A 39 0.80 5.27 -6.15
N PHE A 40 0.82 6.59 -5.93
CA PHE A 40 -0.36 7.45 -5.89
C PHE A 40 -0.18 8.58 -6.90
N ARG A 41 -1.07 8.64 -7.90
CA ARG A 41 -1.03 9.67 -8.95
C ARG A 41 0.40 9.79 -9.52
N LYS A 42 0.86 11.01 -9.83
CA LYS A 42 2.06 11.22 -10.65
C LYS A 42 3.39 11.25 -9.86
N ASP A 43 3.37 11.56 -8.55
CA ASP A 43 4.61 11.96 -7.86
C ASP A 43 4.78 11.40 -6.43
N PHE A 44 3.85 10.56 -5.94
CA PHE A 44 3.93 10.05 -4.58
C PHE A 44 4.08 8.53 -4.58
N LEU A 45 5.21 8.06 -4.07
CA LEU A 45 5.56 6.65 -3.93
C LEU A 45 5.74 6.32 -2.46
N LEU A 46 5.17 5.21 -2.03
CA LEU A 46 5.29 4.71 -0.67
C LEU A 46 5.83 3.29 -0.70
N GLY A 47 7.01 3.08 -0.10
CA GLY A 47 7.51 1.74 0.18
C GLY A 47 6.77 1.12 1.36
N VAL A 48 6.44 -0.16 1.23
CA VAL A 48 5.84 -0.98 2.30
C VAL A 48 6.58 -2.31 2.41
N ARG A 49 6.60 -2.86 3.62
CA ARG A 49 7.29 -4.11 3.93
C ARG A 49 6.51 -5.35 3.49
N GLU A 50 5.19 -5.21 3.41
CA GLU A 50 4.30 -6.27 2.92
C GLU A 50 4.70 -6.69 1.49
N SER A 51 4.55 -7.97 1.18
CA SER A 51 4.76 -8.46 -0.18
C SER A 51 3.77 -7.83 -1.17
N LEU A 52 4.04 -7.95 -2.46
CA LEU A 52 3.13 -7.50 -3.51
C LEU A 52 1.73 -8.14 -3.35
N GLU A 53 1.69 -9.45 -3.11
CA GLU A 53 0.46 -10.23 -3.01
C GLU A 53 -0.35 -9.83 -1.77
N GLU A 54 0.31 -9.68 -0.62
CA GLU A 54 -0.33 -9.19 0.60
C GLU A 54 -0.88 -7.77 0.41
N THR A 55 -0.09 -6.90 -0.23
CA THR A 55 -0.49 -5.52 -0.47
C THR A 55 -1.74 -5.42 -1.33
N VAL A 56 -1.78 -6.16 -2.44
CA VAL A 56 -2.96 -6.21 -3.32
C VAL A 56 -4.16 -6.77 -2.58
N ALA A 57 -4.02 -7.87 -1.84
CA ALA A 57 -5.12 -8.48 -1.10
C ALA A 57 -5.72 -7.54 -0.05
N ILE A 58 -4.89 -6.77 0.67
CA ILE A 58 -5.35 -5.77 1.65
C ILE A 58 -6.17 -4.67 0.95
N LEU A 59 -5.66 -4.14 -0.17
CA LEU A 59 -6.32 -3.07 -0.93
C LEU A 59 -7.65 -3.53 -1.53
N GLU A 60 -7.69 -4.73 -2.13
CA GLU A 60 -8.90 -5.31 -2.69
C GLU A 60 -9.97 -5.54 -1.63
N ARG A 61 -9.57 -6.09 -0.47
CA ARG A 61 -10.49 -6.29 0.66
C ARG A 61 -11.08 -4.98 1.15
N ALA A 62 -10.28 -3.92 1.19
CA ALA A 62 -10.74 -2.60 1.59
C ALA A 62 -11.65 -1.94 0.54
N ALA A 63 -11.43 -2.20 -0.75
CA ALA A 63 -12.28 -1.74 -1.83
C ALA A 63 -13.63 -2.50 -1.91
N ALA A 64 -13.65 -3.78 -1.55
CA ALA A 64 -14.86 -4.62 -1.56
C ALA A 64 -15.77 -4.42 -0.34
N ALA A 65 -15.27 -3.84 0.75
CA ALA A 65 -16.07 -3.61 1.94
C ALA A 65 -17.02 -2.41 1.72
N PRO A 66 -18.34 -2.54 1.96
CA PRO A 66 -19.25 -1.41 1.86
C PRO A 66 -18.84 -0.27 2.82
N ALA A 67 -19.03 0.97 2.35
CA ALA A 67 -18.91 2.16 3.17
C ALA A 67 -20.13 2.22 4.09
N GLU A 68 -19.92 1.85 5.35
CA GLU A 68 -20.90 1.99 6.43
C GLU A 68 -20.88 3.43 6.97
#